data_AF-A0AAU4SIZ8-F1
#
_entry.id   AF-A0AAU4SIZ8-F1
#
_cell.length_a   1.000
_cell.length_b   1.000
_cell.length_c   1.000
_cell.angle_alpha   90.00
_cell.angle_beta   90.00
_cell.angle_gamma   90.00
#
_symmetry.space_group_name_H-M   'P 1'
#
loop_
_entity.id
_entity.type
_entity.pdbx_description
1 polymer ?
#
loop_
_entity_poly.entity_id
_entity_poly.type
_entity_poly.pdbx_seq_one_letter_code
_entity_poly.pdbx_strand_id
1 'polypeptide(L)'
;MAHRPRPRVHLVTGGPAWEERHAVPRQAGFTRSQQAARKQLTQLMGQLEEAIRRRDWQAARTARSAAWDEVNRLADYLTREERTKLWTYKRLILNGEAQDRPRTNHP
;
A
#
# COMPACT_ATOMS: atom_id res chain seq x y z
N MET A 1 64.21 31.26 20.03
CA MET A 1 63.41 30.59 18.98
C MET A 1 61.94 30.79 19.33
N ALA A 2 61.20 31.52 18.49
CA ALA A 2 59.85 31.97 18.80
C ALA A 2 58.80 30.99 18.25
N HIS A 3 58.02 30.37 19.13
CA HIS A 3 56.90 29.52 18.74
C HIS A 3 55.72 30.40 18.28
N ARG A 4 55.35 30.31 17.00
CA ARG A 4 54.11 30.91 16.46
C ARG A 4 52.88 30.15 16.97
N PRO A 5 51.89 30.79 17.59
CA PRO A 5 50.62 30.15 17.87
C PRO A 5 49.83 29.98 16.56
N ARG A 6 49.40 28.74 16.27
CA ARG A 6 48.52 28.45 15.13
C ARG A 6 47.08 28.81 15.49
N PRO A 7 46.32 29.53 14.64
CA PRO A 7 44.91 29.80 14.90
C PRO A 7 44.08 28.52 14.73
N ARG A 8 43.27 28.17 15.73
CA ARG A 8 42.26 27.10 15.63
C ARG A 8 41.03 27.70 14.96
N VAL A 9 40.82 27.35 13.69
CA VAL A 9 39.60 27.71 12.96
C VAL A 9 38.45 26.87 13.52
N HIS A 10 37.54 27.49 14.25
CA HIS A 10 36.25 26.88 14.61
C HIS A 10 35.34 26.98 13.38
N LEU A 11 35.17 25.87 12.68
CA LEU A 11 34.22 25.74 11.58
C LEU A 11 32.80 25.72 12.17
N VAL A 12 32.15 26.88 12.23
CA VAL A 12 30.72 27.00 12.55
C VAL A 12 29.96 26.77 11.25
N THR A 13 29.70 25.51 10.90
CA THR A 13 28.75 25.14 9.84
C THR A 13 27.33 25.30 10.37
N GLY A 14 26.86 26.55 10.45
CA GLY A 14 25.46 26.90 10.64
C GLY A 14 24.66 26.84 9.33
N GLY A 15 24.69 25.69 8.66
CA GLY A 15 23.80 25.40 7.53
C GLY A 15 22.82 24.30 7.94
N PRO A 16 21.53 24.40 7.59
CA PRO A 16 20.55 23.36 7.93
C PRO A 16 21.08 22.01 7.45
N ALA A 17 21.09 21.04 8.36
CA ALA A 17 21.64 19.72 8.15
C ALA A 17 21.09 19.15 6.85
N TRP A 18 21.95 18.51 6.06
CA TRP A 18 21.56 17.77 4.86
C TRP A 18 20.36 16.81 5.11
N GLU A 19 20.19 16.36 6.36
CA GLU A 19 19.05 15.60 6.87
C GLU A 19 17.69 16.31 6.68
N GLU A 20 17.59 17.63 6.82
CA GLU A 20 16.33 18.36 6.60
C GLU A 20 15.93 18.40 5.12
N ARG A 21 16.89 18.32 4.19
CA ARG A 21 16.60 18.29 2.75
C ARG A 21 16.07 16.94 2.27
N HIS A 22 16.36 15.88 3.03
CA HIS A 22 15.92 14.51 2.74
C HIS A 22 14.82 14.01 3.68
N ALA A 23 14.23 14.90 4.50
CA ALA A 23 12.98 14.62 5.18
C ALA A 23 11.92 14.36 4.12
N VAL A 24 11.74 13.08 3.77
CA VAL A 24 10.68 12.58 2.91
C VAL A 24 9.40 13.22 3.45
N PRO A 25 8.73 14.11 2.70
CA PRO A 25 7.54 14.76 3.21
C PRO A 25 6.58 13.63 3.60
N ARG A 26 6.24 13.56 4.89
CA ARG A 26 5.17 12.71 5.42
C ARG A 26 4.04 12.80 4.41
N GLN A 27 3.72 11.68 3.75
CA GLN A 27 2.74 11.66 2.67
C GLN A 27 1.47 12.33 3.17
N ALA A 28 1.23 13.56 2.72
CA ALA A 28 -0.05 14.21 2.92
C ALA A 28 -1.08 13.24 2.33
N GLY A 29 -2.07 12.85 3.13
CA GLY A 29 -3.11 11.94 2.69
C GLY A 29 -3.67 12.35 1.33
N PHE A 30 -4.26 11.40 0.61
CA PHE A 30 -4.79 11.63 -0.74
C PHE A 30 -5.60 12.93 -0.83
N THR A 31 -5.31 13.72 -1.87
CA THR A 31 -6.08 14.94 -2.17
C THR A 31 -7.56 14.60 -2.43
N ARG A 32 -8.46 15.58 -2.31
CA ARG A 32 -9.91 15.35 -2.53
C ARG A 32 -10.21 14.71 -3.88
N SER A 33 -9.52 15.13 -4.95
CA SER A 33 -9.68 14.55 -6.29
C SER A 33 -9.18 13.11 -6.37
N GLN A 34 -8.08 12.79 -5.68
CA GLN A 34 -7.57 11.41 -5.59
C GLN A 34 -8.49 10.52 -4.76
N GLN A 35 -9.08 11.05 -3.67
CA GLN A 35 -10.09 10.32 -2.89
C GLN A 35 -11.35 10.05 -3.72
N ALA A 36 -11.80 11.03 -4.52
CA ALA A 36 -12.94 10.84 -5.42
C ALA A 36 -12.66 9.74 -6.46
N ALA A 37 -11.47 9.76 -7.09
CA ALA A 37 -11.05 8.73 -8.03
C ALA A 37 -10.93 7.33 -7.36
N ARG A 38 -10.52 7.27 -6.09
CA ARG A 38 -10.40 6.01 -5.34
C ARG A 38 -11.70 5.55 -4.69
N LYS A 39 -12.78 6.34 -4.72
CA LYS A 39 -14.04 6.03 -4.03
C LYS A 39 -14.61 4.68 -4.45
N GLN A 40 -14.63 4.42 -5.76
CA GLN A 40 -15.11 3.16 -6.32
C GLN A 40 -14.22 1.98 -5.91
N LEU A 41 -12.90 2.16 -5.96
CA LEU A 41 -11.95 1.16 -5.50
C LEU A 41 -12.15 0.82 -4.01
N THR A 42 -12.30 1.82 -3.14
CA THR A 42 -12.54 1.63 -1.70
C THR A 42 -13.82 0.85 -1.45
N GLN A 43 -14.89 1.14 -2.19
CA GLN A 43 -16.15 0.40 -2.10
C GLN A 43 -15.99 -1.07 -2.49
N LEU A 44 -15.31 -1.34 -3.62
CA LEU A 44 -15.05 -2.70 -4.10
C LEU A 44 -14.17 -3.49 -3.13
N MET A 45 -13.16 -2.84 -2.53
CA MET A 45 -12.32 -3.44 -1.49
C MET A 45 -13.12 -3.80 -0.23
N GLY A 46 -14.07 -2.95 0.18
CA GLY A 46 -14.97 -3.25 1.29
C GLY A 46 -15.90 -4.42 0.99
N GLN A 47 -16.46 -4.49 -0.23
CA GLN A 47 -17.27 -5.63 -0.67
C GLN A 47 -16.46 -6.93 -0.73
N LEU A 48 -15.22 -6.87 -1.18
CA LEU A 48 -14.29 -8.00 -1.19
C LEU A 48 -14.02 -8.52 0.23
N GLU A 49 -13.74 -7.62 1.17
CA GLU A 49 -13.48 -8.00 2.56
C GLU A 49 -14.71 -8.66 3.19
N GLU A 50 -15.91 -8.11 2.95
CA GLU A 50 -17.16 -8.67 3.44
C GLU A 50 -17.47 -10.04 2.82
N ALA A 51 -17.23 -10.22 1.52
CA ALA A 51 -17.41 -11.50 0.85
C ALA A 51 -16.47 -12.58 1.41
N ILE A 52 -15.20 -12.23 1.69
CA ILE A 52 -14.24 -13.12 2.34
C ILE A 52 -14.68 -13.46 3.76
N ARG A 53 -15.18 -12.48 4.52
CA ARG A 53 -15.69 -12.68 5.88
C ARG A 53 -16.87 -13.65 5.91
N ARG A 54 -17.76 -13.57 4.92
CA ARG A 54 -18.90 -14.49 4.73
C ARG A 54 -18.50 -15.84 4.14
N ARG A 55 -17.23 -16.04 3.79
CA ARG A 55 -16.74 -17.21 3.03
C ARG A 55 -17.46 -17.42 1.71
N ASP A 56 -18.03 -16.36 1.13
CA ASP A 56 -18.61 -16.40 -0.20
C ASP A 56 -17.49 -16.21 -1.22
N TRP A 57 -16.84 -17.32 -1.55
CA TRP A 57 -15.65 -17.31 -2.41
C TRP A 57 -15.95 -16.89 -3.85
N GLN A 58 -17.16 -17.19 -4.34
CA GLN A 58 -17.60 -16.78 -5.67
C GLN A 58 -17.79 -15.26 -5.73
N ALA A 59 -18.49 -14.68 -4.76
CA ALA A 59 -18.63 -13.22 -4.66
C ALA A 59 -17.27 -12.54 -4.45
N ALA A 60 -16.38 -13.12 -3.63
CA ALA A 60 -15.03 -12.61 -3.41
C ALA A 60 -14.19 -12.60 -4.70
N ARG A 61 -14.30 -13.63 -5.55
CA ARG A 61 -13.64 -13.65 -6.88
C ARG A 61 -14.14 -12.53 -7.79
N THR A 62 -15.46 -12.33 -7.88
CA THR A 62 -16.07 -11.27 -8.69
C THR A 62 -15.66 -9.88 -8.20
N ALA A 63 -15.77 -9.63 -6.89
CA ALA A 63 -15.38 -8.36 -6.27
C ALA A 63 -13.89 -8.07 -6.47
N ARG A 64 -13.03 -9.09 -6.35
CA ARG A 64 -11.59 -8.96 -6.60
C ARG A 64 -11.29 -8.60 -8.04
N SER A 65 -11.96 -9.22 -9.02
CA SER A 65 -11.77 -8.91 -10.44
C SER A 65 -12.14 -7.45 -10.72
N ALA A 66 -13.31 -7.02 -10.25
CA ALA A 66 -13.76 -5.64 -10.40
C ALA A 66 -12.80 -4.63 -9.73
N ALA A 67 -12.29 -4.94 -8.54
CA ALA A 67 -11.30 -4.11 -7.86
C ALA A 67 -9.98 -4.04 -8.64
N TRP A 68 -9.56 -5.14 -9.29
CA TRP A 68 -8.35 -5.17 -10.12
C TRP A 68 -8.49 -4.33 -11.39
N ASP A 69 -9.65 -4.37 -12.04
CA ASP A 69 -9.95 -3.53 -13.20
C ASP A 69 -9.90 -2.04 -12.84
N GLU A 70 -10.46 -1.68 -11.69
CA GLU A 70 -10.44 -0.30 -11.21
C GLU A 70 -9.03 0.16 -10.84
N VAL A 71 -8.23 -0.72 -10.23
CA VAL A 71 -6.81 -0.45 -9.95
C VAL A 71 -6.01 -0.20 -11.22
N ASN A 72 -6.31 -0.90 -12.32
CA ASN A 72 -5.63 -0.71 -13.60
C ASN A 72 -6.03 0.57 -14.32
N ARG A 73 -7.21 1.13 -14.02
CA ARG A 73 -7.64 2.44 -14.55
C ARG A 73 -6.98 3.61 -13.83
N LEU A 74 -6.62 3.42 -12.57
CA LEU A 74 -6.00 4.44 -11.73
C LEU A 74 -4.47 4.44 -11.89
N ALA A 75 -3.86 5.61 -11.66
CA ALA A 75 -2.40 5.73 -11.70
C ALA A 75 -1.72 4.87 -10.62
N ASP A 76 -0.59 4.24 -10.96
CA ASP A 76 0.10 3.26 -10.12
C ASP A 76 0.47 3.79 -8.72
N TYR A 77 0.81 5.07 -8.61
CA TYR A 77 1.16 5.70 -7.33
C TYR A 77 -0.05 5.85 -6.39
N LEU A 78 -1.29 5.75 -6.89
CA LEU A 78 -2.53 5.84 -6.12
C LEU A 78 -3.04 4.48 -5.64
N THR A 79 -2.50 3.39 -6.18
CA THR A 79 -3.04 2.02 -6.01
C THR A 79 -1.99 0.99 -5.58
N ARG A 80 -0.76 1.43 -5.30
CA ARG A 80 0.35 0.53 -4.93
C ARG A 80 0.03 -0.34 -3.71
N GLU A 81 -0.57 0.23 -2.68
CA GLU A 81 -0.98 -0.50 -1.48
C GLU A 81 -2.16 -1.44 -1.76
N GLU A 82 -3.16 -0.96 -2.50
CA GLU A 82 -4.33 -1.76 -2.88
C GLU A 82 -3.98 -2.96 -3.75
N ARG A 83 -3.02 -2.81 -4.68
CA ARG A 83 -2.47 -3.93 -5.46
C ARG A 83 -1.89 -5.02 -4.56
N THR A 84 -1.12 -4.61 -3.56
CA THR A 84 -0.54 -5.55 -2.59
C THR A 84 -1.63 -6.27 -1.81
N LYS A 85 -2.65 -5.55 -1.34
CA LYS A 85 -3.81 -6.14 -0.63
C LYS A 85 -4.60 -7.11 -1.53
N LEU A 86 -4.84 -6.77 -2.79
CA LEU A 86 -5.55 -7.62 -3.75
C LEU A 86 -4.80 -8.92 -4.07
N TRP A 87 -3.47 -8.90 -4.02
CA TRP A 87 -2.64 -10.11 -4.09
C TRP A 87 -2.79 -10.97 -2.83
N THR A 88 -2.81 -10.37 -1.64
CA THR A 88 -3.05 -11.09 -0.39
C THR A 88 -4.44 -11.74 -0.40
N TYR A 89 -5.48 -11.00 -0.79
CA TYR A 89 -6.84 -11.54 -0.90
C TYR A 89 -6.95 -12.66 -1.93
N LYS A 90 -6.19 -12.63 -3.03
CA LYS A 90 -6.10 -13.77 -3.96
C LYS A 90 -5.74 -15.06 -3.23
N ARG A 91 -4.67 -15.01 -2.42
CA ARG A 91 -4.17 -16.19 -1.70
C ARG A 91 -5.18 -16.65 -0.65
N LEU A 92 -5.81 -15.71 0.05
CA LEU A 92 -6.85 -16.02 1.03
C LEU A 92 -8.06 -16.71 0.40
N ILE A 93 -8.55 -16.22 -0.74
CA ILE A 93 -9.67 -16.85 -1.46
C ILE A 93 -9.29 -18.26 -1.91
N LEU A 94 -8.12 -18.44 -2.53
CA LEU A 94 -7.69 -19.77 -2.99
C LEU A 94 -7.53 -20.76 -1.84
N ASN A 95 -6.96 -20.33 -0.71
CA ASN A 95 -6.81 -21.16 0.48
C ASN A 95 -8.17 -21.49 1.12
N GLY A 96 -9.07 -20.50 1.22
CA GLY A 96 -10.43 -20.68 1.73
C GLY A 96 -11.23 -21.65 0.87
N GLU A 97 -11.16 -21.52 -0.45
CA GLU A 97 -11.78 -22.45 -1.39
C GLU A 97 -11.22 -23.86 -1.28
N ALA A 98 -9.91 -24.01 -1.08
CA ALA A 98 -9.28 -25.32 -0.89
C ALA A 98 -9.69 -25.98 0.44
N GLN A 99 -9.90 -25.19 1.49
CA GLN A 99 -10.34 -25.66 2.81
C GLN A 99 -11.83 -26.00 2.83
N ASP A 100 -12.67 -25.17 2.20
CA ASP A 100 -14.12 -25.35 2.16
C ASP A 100 -14.56 -26.31 1.04
N ARG A 101 -13.68 -26.65 0.10
CA ARG A 101 -13.94 -27.76 -0.82
C ARG A 101 -14.15 -29.00 0.03
N PRO A 102 -15.34 -29.64 -0.02
CA PRO A 102 -15.53 -30.91 0.64
C PRO A 102 -14.44 -31.83 0.10
N ARG A 103 -13.74 -32.52 1.00
CA ARG A 103 -12.90 -33.66 0.63
C ARG A 103 -13.83 -34.65 -0.04
N THR A 104 -13.98 -34.54 -1.36
CA THR A 104 -14.52 -35.60 -2.20
C THR A 104 -13.46 -36.70 -2.21
N ASN A 105 -13.31 -37.36 -1.05
CA ASN A 105 -12.75 -38.69 -1.04
C ASN A 105 -13.84 -39.57 -1.63
N HIS A 106 -13.56 -39.93 -2.87
CA HIS A 106 -14.14 -41.03 -3.63
C HIS A 106 -14.36 -42.28 -2.73
N PRO A 107 -15.42 -43.07 -2.99
CA PRO A 107 -15.71 -44.34 -2.30
C PRO A 107 -14.55 -45.35 -2.34
#